data_AF-A0A9P6E2L0-F1
#
_entry.id   AF-A0A9P6E2L0-F1
#
_cell.length_a   1.000
_cell.length_b   1.000
_cell.length_c   1.000
_cell.angle_alpha   90.00
_cell.angle_beta   90.00
_cell.angle_gamma   90.00
#
_symmetry.space_group_name_H-M   'P 1'
#
loop_
_entity.id
_entity.type
_entity.pdbx_description
1 polymer ?
#
loop_
_entity_poly.entity_id
_entity_poly.type
_entity_poly.pdbx_seq_one_letter_code
_entity_poly.pdbx_strand_id
1 'polypeptide(L)'
;MPTTVLRIARVIAHAAALTCMAYGYLSLPSLPNDKRIRQQTGGHWQFLTLQGLAVAFITVFLSLLVDLFPGANLVISVKRTVLMGSLALSSVVSTIYWSLIALAPNLILRPIDTDPTQQVPRLGYLPLDVDLALHAAPAVALLLEFFLLERKYSAFDVTRVAPFLLFTYSTSYCIWIEYTSTMNKTFPYPFLNTSLLNRLAIYISATLFAYISFRILNALRIHSTGHGSAPKPSSSSSARQGRRSPH
;
A
#
# COMPACT_ATOMS: atom_id res chain seq x y z
N MET A 1 -6.89 -21.58 24.82
CA MET A 1 -5.45 -21.35 25.09
C MET A 1 -4.69 -20.86 23.84
N PRO A 2 -4.72 -21.51 22.65
CA PRO A 2 -3.93 -21.08 21.49
C PRO A 2 -4.32 -19.70 20.92
N THR A 3 -5.60 -19.34 21.04
CA THR A 3 -6.18 -18.13 20.47
C THR A 3 -5.74 -16.85 21.18
N THR A 4 -5.50 -16.90 22.50
CA THR A 4 -5.07 -15.74 23.29
C THR A 4 -3.63 -15.37 23.00
N VAL A 5 -2.73 -16.35 22.94
CA VAL A 5 -1.30 -16.13 22.63
C VAL A 5 -1.14 -15.54 21.22
N LEU A 6 -1.86 -16.10 20.24
CA LEU A 6 -1.86 -15.58 18.87
C LEU A 6 -2.40 -14.15 18.80
N ARG A 7 -3.44 -13.82 19.57
CA ARG A 7 -3.98 -12.46 19.63
C ARG A 7 -2.99 -11.47 20.24
N ILE A 8 -2.34 -11.83 21.34
CA ILE A 8 -1.30 -10.99 21.97
C ILE A 8 -0.16 -10.75 20.98
N ALA A 9 0.31 -11.79 20.27
CA ALA A 9 1.36 -11.66 19.27
C ALA A 9 0.98 -10.69 18.14
N ARG A 10 -0.28 -10.73 17.65
CA ARG A 10 -0.76 -9.78 16.63
C ARG A 10 -0.80 -8.35 17.14
N VAL A 11 -1.35 -8.13 18.34
CA VAL A 11 -1.37 -6.81 18.99
C VAL A 11 0.04 -6.22 19.10
N ILE A 12 1.00 -7.02 19.56
CA ILE A 12 2.40 -6.60 19.65
C ILE A 12 2.97 -6.28 18.27
N ALA A 13 2.73 -7.13 17.27
CA ALA A 13 3.25 -6.93 15.91
C ALA A 13 2.67 -5.65 15.26
N HIS A 14 1.37 -5.40 15.38
CA HIS A 14 0.76 -4.17 14.86
C HIS A 14 1.23 -2.94 15.63
N ALA A 15 1.34 -3.01 16.96
CA ALA A 15 1.87 -1.91 17.76
C ALA A 15 3.31 -1.56 17.35
N ALA A 16 4.17 -2.56 17.18
CA ALA A 16 5.55 -2.37 16.71
C ALA A 16 5.59 -1.73 15.31
N ALA A 17 4.76 -2.21 14.38
CA ALA A 17 4.68 -1.63 13.03
C ALA A 17 4.22 -0.16 13.06
N LEU A 18 3.22 0.18 13.90
CA LEU A 18 2.76 1.56 14.09
C LEU A 18 3.87 2.44 14.68
N THR A 19 4.61 1.93 15.68
CA THR A 19 5.74 2.67 16.27
C THR A 19 6.83 2.93 15.24
N CYS A 20 7.19 1.95 14.40
CA CYS A 20 8.17 2.14 13.32
C CYS A 20 7.72 3.21 12.33
N MET A 21 6.47 3.16 11.86
CA MET A 21 5.92 4.15 10.93
C MET A 21 5.83 5.55 11.55
N ALA A 22 5.42 5.64 12.82
CA ALA A 22 5.38 6.90 13.57
C ALA A 22 6.78 7.48 13.76
N TYR A 23 7.79 6.65 14.07
CA TYR A 23 9.18 7.06 14.17
C TYR A 23 9.67 7.69 12.86
N GLY A 24 9.39 7.08 11.70
CA GLY A 24 9.74 7.64 10.40
C GLY A 24 9.13 9.03 10.17
N TYR A 25 7.84 9.19 10.48
CA TYR A 25 7.15 10.48 10.35
C TYR A 25 7.69 11.55 11.32
N LEU A 26 7.90 11.18 12.58
CA LEU A 26 8.39 12.09 13.62
C LEU A 26 9.85 12.48 13.43
N SER A 27 10.61 11.73 12.63
CA SER A 27 11.99 12.03 12.28
C SER A 27 12.14 13.02 11.11
N LEU A 28 11.05 13.38 10.41
CA LEU A 28 11.14 14.33 9.29
C LEU A 28 11.79 15.67 9.68
N PRO A 29 11.48 16.31 10.83
CA PRO A 29 12.07 17.59 11.21
C PRO A 29 13.58 17.57 11.42
N SER A 30 14.19 16.40 11.66
CA SER A 30 15.65 16.27 11.82
C SER A 30 16.39 16.11 10.48
N LEU A 31 15.66 15.97 9.37
CA LEU A 31 16.27 15.79 8.05
C LEU A 31 16.83 17.11 7.50
N PRO A 32 17.99 17.10 6.82
CA PRO A 32 18.63 18.31 6.29
C PRO A 32 17.73 19.16 5.37
N ASN A 33 16.82 18.52 4.64
CA ASN A 33 15.93 19.17 3.68
C ASN A 33 14.57 19.61 4.28
N ASP A 34 14.30 19.36 5.56
CA ASP A 34 12.99 19.63 6.18
C ASP A 34 12.55 21.08 6.02
N LYS A 35 13.41 22.03 6.39
CA LYS A 35 13.09 23.47 6.31
C LYS A 35 12.67 23.88 4.90
N ARG A 36 13.40 23.41 3.88
CA ARG A 36 13.11 23.70 2.47
C ARG A 36 11.81 23.05 2.02
N ILE A 37 11.55 21.80 2.41
CA ILE A 37 10.33 21.08 2.07
C ILE A 37 9.12 21.74 2.74
N ARG A 38 9.20 22.13 4.02
CA ARG A 38 8.10 22.77 4.76
C ARG A 38 7.70 24.14 4.20
N GLN A 39 8.62 24.85 3.56
CA GLN A 39 8.34 26.13 2.91
C GLN A 39 7.63 25.99 1.56
N GLN A 40 7.59 24.78 0.99
CA GLN A 40 6.89 24.50 -0.25
C GLN A 40 5.39 24.29 -0.02
N THR A 41 4.60 24.63 -1.03
CA THR A 41 3.17 24.28 -1.07
C THR A 41 3.03 22.76 -0.95
N GLY A 42 2.22 22.33 0.02
CA GLY A 42 2.02 20.92 0.35
C GLY A 42 3.02 20.33 1.35
N GLY A 43 4.12 21.01 1.67
CA GLY A 43 5.09 20.53 2.66
C GLY A 43 5.58 19.12 2.37
N HIS A 44 5.69 18.27 3.40
CA HIS A 44 5.99 16.83 3.23
C HIS A 44 4.84 16.03 2.58
N TRP A 45 3.62 16.55 2.57
CA TRP A 45 2.45 15.87 1.98
C TRP A 45 2.39 15.93 0.46
N GLN A 46 3.32 16.63 -0.21
CA GLN A 46 3.51 16.52 -1.66
C GLN A 46 4.10 15.16 -2.07
N PHE A 47 4.79 14.47 -1.15
CA PHE A 47 5.42 13.18 -1.42
C PHE A 47 4.42 12.03 -1.29
N LEU A 48 4.37 11.17 -2.30
CA LEU A 48 3.55 9.95 -2.32
C LEU A 48 3.91 9.01 -1.16
N THR A 49 5.19 8.97 -0.77
CA THR A 49 5.66 8.18 0.38
C THR A 49 4.90 8.53 1.66
N LEU A 50 4.67 9.82 1.94
CA LEU A 50 4.02 10.24 3.18
C LEU A 50 2.52 9.99 3.17
N GLN A 51 1.89 10.13 2.01
CA GLN A 51 0.49 9.72 1.84
C GLN A 51 0.34 8.19 1.98
N GLY A 52 1.24 7.42 1.37
CA GLY A 52 1.29 5.96 1.51
C GLY A 52 1.50 5.51 2.94
N LEU A 53 2.45 6.13 3.65
CA LEU A 53 2.70 5.91 5.08
C LEU A 53 1.43 6.16 5.90
N ALA A 54 0.71 7.25 5.65
CA ALA A 54 -0.51 7.57 6.39
C ALA A 54 -1.61 6.52 6.17
N VAL A 55 -1.86 6.09 4.93
CA VAL A 55 -2.88 5.07 4.66
C VAL A 55 -2.46 3.71 5.20
N ALA A 56 -1.17 3.36 5.15
CA ALA A 56 -0.62 2.16 5.78
C ALA A 56 -0.78 2.18 7.30
N PHE A 57 -0.45 3.31 7.94
CA PHE A 57 -0.64 3.51 9.37
C PHE A 57 -2.11 3.32 9.77
N ILE A 58 -3.05 3.95 9.03
CA ILE A 58 -4.49 3.76 9.25
C ILE A 58 -4.88 2.28 9.10
N THR A 59 -4.37 1.58 8.09
CA THR A 59 -4.66 0.16 7.88
C THR A 59 -4.20 -0.70 9.05
N VAL A 60 -2.96 -0.52 9.51
CA VAL A 60 -2.40 -1.28 10.63
C VAL A 60 -3.09 -0.91 11.94
N PHE A 61 -3.47 0.36 12.12
CA PHE A 61 -4.26 0.81 13.27
C PHE A 61 -5.65 0.16 13.30
N LEU A 62 -6.34 0.10 12.15
CA LEU A 62 -7.60 -0.64 12.04
C LEU A 62 -7.41 -2.14 12.31
N SER A 63 -6.26 -2.72 11.93
CA SER A 63 -5.92 -4.12 12.20
C SER A 63 -5.76 -4.37 13.70
N LEU A 64 -5.05 -3.47 14.40
CA LEU A 64 -4.93 -3.48 15.85
C LEU A 64 -6.30 -3.38 16.53
N LEU A 65 -7.19 -2.50 16.05
CA LEU A 65 -8.56 -2.41 16.57
C LEU A 65 -9.35 -3.70 16.37
N VAL A 66 -9.17 -4.41 15.25
CA VAL A 66 -9.81 -5.71 15.01
C VAL A 66 -9.30 -6.76 16.00
N ASP A 67 -8.01 -6.77 16.35
CA ASP A 67 -7.47 -7.71 17.33
C ASP A 67 -7.95 -7.43 18.75
N LEU A 68 -8.12 -6.16 19.11
CA LEU A 68 -8.70 -5.74 20.39
C LEU A 68 -10.22 -5.98 20.45
N PHE A 69 -10.92 -5.76 19.33
CA PHE A 69 -12.38 -5.80 19.23
C PHE A 69 -12.86 -6.68 18.06
N PRO A 70 -12.73 -8.02 18.16
CA PRO A 70 -12.98 -8.94 17.04
C PRO A 70 -14.44 -9.00 16.57
N GLY A 71 -15.39 -8.45 17.34
CA GLY A 71 -16.81 -8.37 16.95
C GLY A 71 -17.18 -7.13 16.12
N ALA A 72 -16.24 -6.20 15.89
CA ALA A 72 -16.50 -4.93 15.21
C ALA A 72 -16.54 -5.09 13.68
N ASN A 73 -17.62 -5.69 13.15
CA ASN A 73 -17.79 -6.00 11.72
C ASN A 73 -17.59 -4.81 10.77
N LEU A 74 -17.97 -3.60 11.20
CA LEU A 74 -17.73 -2.37 10.44
C LEU A 74 -16.22 -2.10 10.30
N VAL A 75 -15.47 -2.17 11.40
CA VAL A 75 -14.01 -1.97 11.42
C VAL A 75 -13.32 -3.01 10.54
N ILE A 76 -13.74 -4.28 10.61
CA ILE A 76 -13.23 -5.35 9.76
C ILE A 76 -13.45 -5.03 8.27
N SER A 77 -14.65 -4.60 7.92
CA SER A 77 -15.02 -4.28 6.53
C SER A 77 -14.23 -3.07 6.00
N VAL A 78 -14.12 -2.01 6.80
CA VAL A 78 -13.34 -0.82 6.45
C VAL A 78 -11.86 -1.17 6.33
N LYS A 79 -11.27 -1.86 7.32
CA LYS A 79 -9.87 -2.31 7.31
C LYS A 79 -9.56 -3.06 6.01
N ARG A 80 -10.42 -3.99 5.62
CA ARG A 80 -10.23 -4.81 4.42
C ARG A 80 -10.28 -3.99 3.14
N THR A 81 -11.14 -2.98 3.05
CA THR A 81 -11.18 -2.06 1.90
C THR A 81 -9.95 -1.16 1.86
N VAL A 82 -9.55 -0.58 3.00
CA VAL A 82 -8.36 0.30 3.07
C VAL A 82 -7.07 -0.48 2.79
N LEU A 83 -6.97 -1.72 3.30
CA LEU A 83 -5.83 -2.63 3.04
C LEU A 83 -5.61 -2.89 1.54
N MET A 84 -6.68 -2.96 0.74
CA MET A 84 -6.59 -3.18 -0.69
C MET A 84 -5.80 -2.06 -1.39
N GLY A 85 -6.13 -0.81 -1.07
CA GLY A 85 -5.43 0.36 -1.60
C GLY A 85 -4.05 0.55 -0.98
N SER A 86 -3.93 0.40 0.34
CA SER A 86 -2.68 0.65 1.06
C SER A 86 -1.60 -0.37 0.73
N LEU A 87 -1.95 -1.65 0.56
CA LEU A 87 -1.02 -2.70 0.16
C LEU A 87 -0.44 -2.42 -1.22
N ALA A 88 -1.31 -2.07 -2.18
CA ALA A 88 -0.89 -1.72 -3.53
C ALA A 88 0.02 -0.48 -3.53
N LEU A 89 -0.40 0.58 -2.85
CA LEU A 89 0.34 1.84 -2.77
C LEU A 89 1.71 1.67 -2.10
N SER A 90 1.77 1.01 -0.94
CA SER A 90 3.02 0.82 -0.20
C SER A 90 3.98 -0.11 -0.95
N SER A 91 3.46 -1.13 -1.65
CA SER A 91 4.28 -2.00 -2.51
C SER A 91 4.93 -1.21 -3.65
N VAL A 92 4.17 -0.31 -4.29
CA VAL A 92 4.70 0.57 -5.34
C VAL A 92 5.73 1.55 -4.81
N VAL A 93 5.41 2.26 -3.72
CA VAL A 93 6.32 3.21 -3.09
C VAL A 93 7.65 2.52 -2.76
N SER A 94 7.61 1.37 -2.07
CA SER A 94 8.81 0.65 -1.68
C SER A 94 9.62 0.16 -2.89
N THR A 95 8.95 -0.50 -3.85
CA THR A 95 9.65 -1.12 -4.98
C THR A 95 10.25 -0.08 -5.92
N ILE A 96 9.50 0.98 -6.26
CA ILE A 96 10.02 2.05 -7.11
C ILE A 96 11.14 2.80 -6.38
N TYR A 97 10.95 3.15 -5.10
CA TYR A 97 11.95 3.88 -4.32
C TYR A 97 13.29 3.15 -4.30
N TRP A 98 13.31 1.90 -3.82
CA TRP A 98 14.56 1.15 -3.69
C TRP A 98 15.20 0.84 -5.05
N SER A 99 14.40 0.61 -6.10
CA SER A 99 14.93 0.44 -7.45
C SER A 99 15.60 1.71 -7.97
N LEU A 100 15.01 2.89 -7.74
CA LEU A 100 15.60 4.17 -8.12
C LEU A 100 16.84 4.48 -7.29
N ILE A 101 16.82 4.24 -5.98
CA ILE A 101 18.01 4.41 -5.13
C ILE A 101 19.18 3.54 -5.63
N ALA A 102 18.92 2.29 -6.01
CA ALA A 102 19.95 1.37 -6.47
C ALA A 102 20.45 1.67 -7.89
N LEU A 103 19.57 2.06 -8.81
CA LEU A 103 19.88 2.11 -10.26
C LEU A 103 20.00 3.53 -10.82
N ALA A 104 19.31 4.51 -10.24
CA ALA A 104 19.22 5.88 -10.76
C ALA A 104 18.90 6.90 -9.65
N PRO A 105 19.75 7.06 -8.62
CA PRO A 105 19.42 7.85 -7.43
C PRO A 105 19.18 9.33 -7.74
N ASN A 106 19.78 9.87 -8.80
CA ASN A 106 19.54 11.23 -9.28
C ASN A 106 18.10 11.49 -9.78
N LEU A 107 17.32 10.44 -10.03
CA LEU A 107 15.91 10.56 -10.41
C LEU A 107 14.99 10.77 -9.21
N ILE A 108 15.39 10.35 -8.01
CA ILE A 108 14.57 10.42 -6.79
C ILE A 108 15.14 11.40 -5.75
N LEU A 109 16.46 11.45 -5.58
CA LEU A 109 17.14 12.30 -4.62
C LEU A 109 17.47 13.67 -5.22
N ARG A 110 17.40 14.69 -4.37
CA ARG A 110 17.84 16.05 -4.72
C ARG A 110 19.25 16.31 -4.17
N PRO A 111 20.01 17.19 -4.83
CA PRO A 111 21.22 17.74 -4.25
C PRO A 111 20.95 18.38 -2.90
N ILE A 112 21.82 18.14 -1.93
CA ILE A 112 21.91 18.95 -0.71
C ILE A 112 22.77 20.18 -1.01
N ASP A 113 22.34 21.33 -0.49
CA ASP A 113 23.09 22.58 -0.61
C ASP A 113 24.47 22.35 0.03
N THR A 114 25.48 22.20 -0.81
CA THR A 114 26.87 21.93 -0.44
C THR A 114 27.69 23.19 -0.67
N ASP A 115 28.80 23.31 0.07
CA ASP A 115 29.78 24.39 -0.07
C ASP A 115 30.05 24.67 -1.57
N PRO A 116 29.99 25.92 -2.04
CA PRO A 116 30.25 26.28 -3.44
C PRO A 116 31.61 25.83 -3.98
N THR A 117 32.52 25.39 -3.11
CA THR A 117 33.81 24.76 -3.48
C THR A 117 33.71 23.28 -3.89
N GLN A 118 32.59 22.59 -3.66
CA GLN A 118 32.40 21.21 -4.12
C GLN A 118 31.96 21.17 -5.59
N GLN A 119 32.79 20.57 -6.45
CA GLN A 119 32.52 20.42 -7.89
C GLN A 119 31.37 19.43 -8.20
N VAL A 120 30.99 18.56 -7.26
CA VAL A 120 29.94 17.56 -7.46
C VAL A 120 28.87 17.71 -6.38
N PRO A 121 27.60 18.01 -6.73
CA PRO A 121 26.53 18.13 -5.75
C PRO A 121 26.28 16.77 -5.06
N ARG A 122 26.35 16.73 -3.74
CA ARG A 122 26.01 15.52 -2.97
C ARG A 122 24.50 15.30 -2.97
N LEU A 123 24.05 14.07 -3.16
CA LEU A 123 22.62 13.73 -3.04
C LEU A 123 22.22 13.59 -1.56
N GLY A 124 21.03 14.07 -1.21
CA GLY A 124 20.49 13.98 0.15
C GLY A 124 19.86 12.63 0.45
N TYR A 125 20.68 11.64 0.80
CA TYR A 125 20.22 10.36 1.31
C TYR A 125 19.59 10.52 2.70
N LEU A 126 18.56 9.72 3.00
CA LEU A 126 18.00 9.63 4.34
C LEU A 126 18.90 8.76 5.23
N PRO A 127 18.95 9.03 6.55
CA PRO A 127 19.43 8.05 7.52
C PRO A 127 18.70 6.72 7.34
N LEU A 128 19.44 5.60 7.35
CA LEU A 128 18.91 4.28 6.98
C LEU A 128 17.70 3.86 7.84
N ASP A 129 17.73 4.16 9.13
CA ASP A 129 16.64 3.90 10.07
C ASP A 129 15.35 4.63 9.69
N VAL A 130 15.45 5.93 9.38
CA VAL A 130 14.33 6.74 8.90
C VAL A 130 13.85 6.25 7.53
N ASP A 131 14.78 5.91 6.65
CA ASP A 131 14.47 5.42 5.30
C ASP A 131 13.68 4.10 5.32
N LEU A 132 14.15 3.14 6.13
CA LEU A 132 13.45 1.88 6.38
C LEU A 132 12.07 2.12 6.99
N ALA A 133 11.95 3.03 7.96
CA ALA A 133 10.69 3.37 8.59
C ALA A 133 9.65 3.98 7.62
N LEU A 134 10.11 4.80 6.66
CA LEU A 134 9.25 5.47 5.68
C LEU A 134 8.90 4.58 4.47
N HIS A 135 9.85 3.79 3.97
CA HIS A 135 9.70 3.08 2.69
C HIS A 135 9.55 1.56 2.83
N ALA A 136 10.18 0.93 3.83
CA ALA A 136 10.15 -0.54 3.97
C ALA A 136 9.10 -1.01 4.98
N ALA A 137 9.07 -0.43 6.18
CA ALA A 137 8.17 -0.84 7.27
C ALA A 137 6.68 -0.86 6.85
N PRO A 138 6.13 0.12 6.11
CA PRO A 138 4.74 0.08 5.66
C PRO A 138 4.46 -1.11 4.74
N ALA A 139 5.32 -1.34 3.74
CA ALA A 139 5.14 -2.43 2.79
C ALA A 139 5.25 -3.80 3.47
N VAL A 140 6.26 -3.99 4.33
CA VAL A 140 6.46 -5.23 5.10
C VAL A 140 5.28 -5.51 6.02
N ALA A 141 4.82 -4.51 6.79
CA ALA A 141 3.69 -4.67 7.70
C ALA A 141 2.41 -5.08 6.94
N LEU A 142 2.12 -4.45 5.80
CA LEU A 142 0.93 -4.75 5.01
C LEU A 142 1.03 -6.09 4.26
N LEU A 143 2.22 -6.49 3.82
CA LEU A 143 2.44 -7.82 3.25
C LEU A 143 2.22 -8.91 4.30
N LEU A 144 2.73 -8.71 5.52
CA LEU A 144 2.50 -9.64 6.64
C LEU A 144 1.02 -9.67 7.03
N GLU A 145 0.36 -8.52 7.12
CA GLU A 145 -1.09 -8.43 7.36
C GLU A 145 -1.85 -9.23 6.30
N PHE A 146 -1.53 -9.03 5.02
CA PHE A 146 -2.21 -9.70 3.92
C PHE A 146 -1.98 -11.21 3.89
N PHE A 147 -0.72 -11.65 3.99
CA PHE A 147 -0.35 -13.06 3.86
C PHE A 147 -0.53 -13.87 5.14
N LEU A 148 -0.53 -13.27 6.32
CA LEU A 148 -0.67 -14.03 7.57
C LEU A 148 -2.07 -13.90 8.16
N LEU A 149 -2.70 -12.72 8.04
CA LEU A 149 -3.88 -12.37 8.85
C LEU A 149 -5.14 -12.18 8.01
N GLU A 150 -5.01 -11.76 6.75
CA GLU A 150 -6.15 -11.45 5.88
C GLU A 150 -6.57 -12.64 5.00
N ARG A 151 -7.87 -12.70 4.68
CA ARG A 151 -8.42 -13.66 3.71
C ARG A 151 -8.23 -13.18 2.27
N LYS A 152 -8.13 -14.10 1.32
CA LYS A 152 -8.02 -13.78 -0.11
C LYS A 152 -9.17 -12.85 -0.57
N TYR A 153 -8.87 -11.86 -1.41
CA TYR A 153 -9.88 -10.99 -2.03
C TYR A 153 -10.65 -11.72 -3.13
N SER A 154 -11.94 -11.41 -3.23
CA SER A 154 -12.83 -12.01 -4.22
C SER A 154 -12.50 -11.53 -5.64
N ALA A 155 -13.03 -12.23 -6.66
CA ALA A 155 -12.88 -11.78 -8.04
C ALA A 155 -13.48 -10.38 -8.25
N PHE A 156 -14.60 -10.06 -7.59
CA PHE A 156 -15.21 -8.73 -7.64
C PHE A 156 -14.31 -7.66 -7.04
N ASP A 157 -13.73 -7.93 -5.86
CA ASP A 157 -12.79 -7.02 -5.20
C ASP A 157 -11.61 -6.69 -6.13
N VAL A 158 -11.03 -7.71 -6.75
CA VAL A 158 -9.85 -7.58 -7.60
C VAL A 158 -10.14 -6.92 -8.94
N THR A 159 -11.31 -7.16 -9.54
CA THR A 159 -11.62 -6.69 -10.91
C THR A 159 -12.43 -5.40 -10.94
N ARG A 160 -13.08 -5.01 -9.85
CA ARG A 160 -13.94 -3.82 -9.78
C ARG A 160 -13.49 -2.85 -8.70
N VAL A 161 -13.35 -3.32 -7.46
CA VAL A 161 -13.07 -2.43 -6.32
C VAL A 161 -11.63 -1.91 -6.36
N ALA A 162 -10.64 -2.79 -6.55
CA ALA A 162 -9.23 -2.40 -6.57
C ALA A 162 -8.93 -1.38 -7.70
N PRO A 163 -9.33 -1.60 -8.97
CA PRO A 163 -9.13 -0.60 -10.01
C PRO A 163 -9.79 0.75 -9.69
N PHE A 164 -11.01 0.73 -9.14
CA PHE A 164 -11.71 1.95 -8.78
C PHE A 164 -10.97 2.74 -7.69
N LEU A 165 -10.52 2.07 -6.63
CA LEU A 165 -9.76 2.69 -5.55
C LEU A 165 -8.43 3.26 -6.06
N LEU A 166 -7.69 2.48 -6.85
CA LEU A 166 -6.39 2.90 -7.39
C LEU A 166 -6.52 4.05 -8.39
N PHE A 167 -7.54 4.01 -9.26
CA PHE A 167 -7.84 5.10 -10.18
C PHE A 167 -8.18 6.39 -9.44
N THR A 168 -9.07 6.29 -8.44
CA THR A 168 -9.48 7.44 -7.62
C THR A 168 -8.27 8.04 -6.91
N TYR A 169 -7.50 7.20 -6.21
CA TYR A 169 -6.33 7.66 -5.47
C TYR A 169 -5.24 8.25 -6.38
N SER A 170 -4.91 7.56 -7.47
CA SER A 170 -3.94 8.04 -8.47
C SER A 170 -4.36 9.38 -9.05
N THR A 171 -5.62 9.52 -9.45
CA THR A 171 -6.15 10.78 -10.00
C THR A 171 -6.07 11.90 -8.97
N SER A 172 -6.49 11.66 -7.73
CA SER A 172 -6.38 12.64 -6.64
C SER A 172 -4.93 13.06 -6.39
N TYR A 173 -3.99 12.11 -6.36
CA TYR A 173 -2.57 12.40 -6.17
C TYR A 173 -1.98 13.18 -7.34
N CYS A 174 -2.32 12.81 -8.58
CA CYS A 174 -1.88 13.50 -9.79
C CYS A 174 -2.34 14.97 -9.78
N ILE A 175 -3.61 15.23 -9.44
CA ILE A 175 -4.13 16.59 -9.31
C ILE A 175 -3.33 17.35 -8.23
N TRP A 176 -3.10 16.73 -7.07
CA TRP A 176 -2.38 17.35 -5.97
C TRP A 176 -0.91 17.67 -6.29
N ILE A 177 -0.19 16.73 -6.89
CA ILE A 177 1.23 16.91 -7.21
C ILE A 177 1.43 17.92 -8.34
N GLU A 178 0.54 17.95 -9.34
CA GLU A 178 0.58 18.97 -10.41
C GLU A 178 0.29 20.36 -9.83
N TYR A 179 -0.70 20.48 -8.93
CA TYR A 179 -1.00 21.74 -8.23
C TYR A 179 0.20 22.23 -7.40
N THR A 180 0.73 21.39 -6.51
CA THR A 180 1.87 21.76 -5.67
C THR A 180 3.10 22.11 -6.51
N SER A 181 3.38 21.36 -7.59
CA SER A 181 4.48 21.66 -8.50
C SER A 181 4.34 23.00 -9.23
N THR A 182 3.11 23.40 -9.57
CA THR A 182 2.83 24.69 -10.23
C THR A 182 3.15 25.87 -9.30
N MET A 183 2.88 25.70 -8.01
CA MET A 183 3.20 26.68 -6.96
C MET A 183 4.70 26.67 -6.63
N ASN A 184 5.29 25.49 -6.53
CA ASN A 184 6.69 25.29 -6.14
C ASN A 184 7.69 25.47 -7.30
N LYS A 185 7.20 25.58 -8.54
CA LYS A 185 7.98 25.65 -9.79
C LYS A 185 8.86 24.43 -10.08
N THR A 186 8.66 23.34 -9.34
CA THR A 186 9.37 22.07 -9.52
C THR A 186 8.57 20.93 -8.88
N PHE A 187 8.67 19.73 -9.45
CA PHE A 187 8.11 18.52 -8.84
C PHE A 187 8.99 17.98 -7.73
N PRO A 188 8.43 17.47 -6.61
CA PRO A 188 9.20 16.90 -5.51
C PRO A 188 10.20 15.84 -5.98
N TYR A 189 9.79 15.03 -6.95
CA TYR A 189 10.60 13.99 -7.59
C TYR A 189 11.27 14.51 -8.86
N PRO A 190 12.62 14.47 -8.96
CA PRO A 190 13.35 14.89 -10.17
C PRO A 190 12.83 14.26 -11.46
N PHE A 191 12.50 12.97 -11.48
CA PHE A 191 11.98 12.26 -12.67
C PHE A 191 10.65 12.80 -13.22
N LEU A 192 9.91 13.61 -12.45
CA LEU A 192 8.70 14.26 -12.90
C LEU A 192 8.95 15.63 -13.54
N ASN A 193 10.16 16.20 -13.45
CA ASN A 193 10.49 17.46 -14.13
C ASN A 193 10.75 17.23 -15.63
N THR A 194 9.70 16.78 -16.32
CA THR A 194 9.66 16.43 -17.75
C THR A 194 8.37 16.98 -18.37
N SER A 195 8.16 16.80 -19.68
CA SER A 195 6.91 17.15 -20.36
C SER A 195 5.67 16.48 -19.72
N LEU A 196 4.50 17.11 -19.86
CA LEU A 196 3.23 16.56 -19.36
C LEU A 196 2.97 15.15 -19.90
N LEU A 197 3.24 14.91 -21.19
CA LEU A 197 3.04 13.59 -21.81
C LEU A 197 3.86 12.50 -21.11
N ASN A 198 5.12 12.78 -20.78
CA ASN A 198 5.97 11.84 -20.05
C ASN A 198 5.46 11.62 -18.61
N ARG A 199 4.98 12.67 -17.93
CA ARG A 199 4.38 12.53 -16.59
C ARG A 199 3.13 11.67 -16.61
N LEU A 200 2.23 11.88 -17.59
CA LEU A 200 1.04 11.06 -17.76
C LEU A 200 1.40 9.59 -17.98
N ALA A 201 2.42 9.31 -18.80
CA ALA A 201 2.93 7.95 -18.97
C ALA A 201 3.41 7.36 -17.63
N ILE A 202 4.19 8.11 -16.85
CA ILE A 202 4.67 7.69 -15.53
C ILE A 202 3.50 7.41 -14.57
N TYR A 203 2.52 8.29 -14.49
CA TYR A 203 1.35 8.13 -13.61
C TYR A 203 0.51 6.89 -13.98
N ILE A 204 0.27 6.69 -15.28
CA ILE A 204 -0.45 5.52 -15.78
C ILE A 204 0.35 4.24 -15.49
N SER A 205 1.65 4.22 -15.80
CA SER A 205 2.53 3.08 -15.54
C SER A 205 2.59 2.71 -14.05
N ALA A 206 2.73 3.69 -13.16
CA ALA A 206 2.74 3.46 -11.72
C ALA A 206 1.40 2.92 -11.22
N THR A 207 0.28 3.43 -11.74
CA THR A 207 -1.07 2.95 -11.39
C THR A 207 -1.29 1.51 -11.85
N LEU A 208 -0.90 1.19 -13.09
CA LEU A 208 -0.97 -0.17 -13.62
C LEU A 208 -0.06 -1.13 -12.84
N PHE A 209 1.14 -0.69 -12.51
CA PHE A 209 2.08 -1.46 -11.68
C PHE A 209 1.49 -1.75 -10.29
N ALA A 210 0.82 -0.78 -9.65
CA ALA A 210 0.11 -0.99 -8.39
C ALA A 210 -0.98 -2.07 -8.53
N TYR A 211 -1.78 -1.97 -9.58
CA TYR A 211 -2.88 -2.89 -9.84
C TYR A 211 -2.38 -4.32 -10.10
N ILE A 212 -1.38 -4.46 -10.97
CA ILE A 212 -0.76 -5.76 -11.31
C ILE A 212 -0.10 -6.36 -10.08
N SER A 213 0.63 -5.57 -9.29
CA SER A 213 1.25 -6.03 -8.04
C SER A 213 0.19 -6.57 -7.07
N PHE A 214 -0.88 -5.82 -6.84
CA PHE A 214 -1.99 -6.29 -6.00
C PHE A 214 -2.62 -7.58 -6.52
N ARG A 215 -2.83 -7.69 -7.84
CA ARG A 215 -3.34 -8.90 -8.48
C ARG A 215 -2.43 -10.12 -8.25
N ILE A 216 -1.13 -9.95 -8.41
CA ILE A 216 -0.13 -11.01 -8.19
C ILE A 216 -0.14 -11.43 -6.73
N LEU A 217 -0.07 -10.47 -5.79
CA LEU A 217 -0.13 -10.75 -4.36
C LEU A 217 -1.39 -11.55 -4.00
N ASN A 218 -2.57 -11.11 -4.50
CA ASN A 218 -3.82 -11.83 -4.26
C ASN A 218 -3.86 -13.22 -4.93
N ALA A 219 -3.21 -13.40 -6.09
CA ALA A 219 -3.10 -14.70 -6.73
C ALA A 219 -2.26 -15.67 -5.89
N LEU A 220 -1.11 -15.20 -5.36
CA LEU A 220 -0.19 -15.97 -4.50
C LEU A 220 -0.79 -16.35 -3.16
N ARG A 221 -1.81 -15.62 -2.67
CA ARG A 221 -2.55 -16.01 -1.47
C ARG A 221 -3.27 -17.34 -1.72
N ILE A 222 -2.80 -18.40 -1.05
CA ILE A 222 -3.45 -19.72 -1.07
C ILE A 222 -4.87 -19.58 -0.52
N HIS A 223 -5.83 -20.23 -1.16
CA HIS A 223 -7.19 -20.33 -0.66
C HIS A 223 -7.13 -21.15 0.63
N SER A 224 -7.21 -20.49 1.79
CA SER A 224 -7.54 -21.18 3.03
C SER A 224 -8.99 -21.66 2.86
N THR A 225 -9.16 -22.91 2.42
CA THR A 225 -10.43 -23.61 2.41
C THR A 225 -10.88 -23.80 3.85
N GLY A 226 -11.51 -22.76 4.41
CA GLY A 226 -12.39 -22.92 5.56
C GLY A 226 -13.46 -23.92 5.16
N HIS A 227 -13.50 -25.06 5.86
CA HIS A 227 -14.49 -26.10 5.70
C HIS A 227 -15.90 -25.50 5.73
N GLY A 228 -16.63 -25.67 4.63
CA GLY A 228 -17.97 -25.14 4.48
C GLY A 228 -18.50 -25.19 3.04
N SER A 229 -18.06 -26.16 2.23
CA SER A 229 -18.82 -26.50 1.03
C SER A 229 -20.09 -27.20 1.51
N ALA A 230 -21.19 -26.46 1.57
CA ALA A 230 -22.52 -26.99 1.79
C ALA A 230 -22.78 -28.16 0.83
N PRO A 231 -23.48 -29.23 1.25
CA PRO A 231 -23.79 -30.34 0.37
C PRO A 231 -24.60 -29.83 -0.81
N LYS A 232 -24.16 -30.13 -2.04
CA LYS A 232 -25.02 -30.00 -3.22
C LYS A 232 -26.30 -30.81 -2.96
N PRO A 233 -27.50 -30.26 -3.22
CA PRO A 233 -28.71 -31.08 -3.22
C PRO A 233 -28.52 -32.20 -4.24
N SER A 234 -28.62 -33.45 -3.81
CA SER A 234 -28.64 -34.59 -4.70
C SER A 234 -29.91 -34.49 -5.56
N SER A 235 -29.73 -34.20 -6.84
CA SER A 235 -30.78 -34.41 -7.84
C SER A 235 -30.95 -35.92 -8.02
N SER A 236 -31.84 -36.53 -7.23
CA SER A 236 -32.27 -37.90 -7.50
C SER A 236 -33.15 -37.91 -8.74
N SER A 237 -32.51 -38.30 -9.84
CA SER A 237 -33.11 -38.89 -11.04
C SER A 237 -34.17 -39.93 -10.65
N SER A 238 -35.45 -39.58 -10.74
CA SER A 238 -36.53 -40.56 -10.89
C SER A 238 -36.68 -40.87 -12.37
N ALA A 239 -35.99 -41.90 -12.82
CA ALA A 239 -36.27 -42.56 -14.07
C ALA A 239 -36.20 -44.08 -13.88
N ARG A 240 -37.40 -44.68 -13.98
CA ARG A 240 -37.65 -45.95 -14.67
C ARG A 240 -37.47 -47.24 -13.85
N GLN A 241 -38.58 -47.74 -13.32
CA GLN A 241 -38.87 -49.17 -13.38
C GLN A 241 -40.24 -49.37 -14.01
N GLY A 242 -40.25 -49.98 -15.18
CA GLY A 242 -41.46 -50.35 -15.90
C GLY A 242 -41.86 -51.80 -15.66
N ARG A 243 -43.08 -52.07 -16.14
CA ARG A 243 -43.66 -53.32 -16.66
C ARG A 243 -44.57 -54.17 -15.76
N ARG A 244 -45.77 -54.38 -16.36
CA ARG A 244 -46.67 -55.57 -16.40
C ARG A 244 -47.66 -55.69 -15.24
N SER A 245 -48.95 -56.01 -15.42
CA SER A 245 -49.64 -56.75 -16.50
C SER A 245 -51.18 -56.49 -16.46
N PRO A 246 -51.96 -57.02 -17.42
CA PRO A 246 -53.34 -56.60 -17.74
C PRO A 246 -54.40 -57.44 -17.03
N HIS A 247 -55.59 -56.85 -16.83
CA HIS A 247 -56.91 -57.48 -16.95
C HIS A 247 -57.97 -56.39 -17.11
#